data_AF-A0A2M7PEW6-F1
#
_entry.id   AF-A0A2M7PEW6-F1
#
_cell.length_a   1.000
_cell.length_b   1.000
_cell.length_c   1.000
_cell.angle_alpha   90.00
_cell.angle_beta   90.00
_cell.angle_gamma   90.00
#
_symmetry.space_group_name_H-M   'P 1'
#
loop_
_entity.id
_entity.type
_entity.pdbx_description
1 polymer ?
#
loop_
_entity_poly.entity_id
_entity_poly.type
_entity_poly.pdbx_seq_one_letter_code
_entity_poly.pdbx_strand_id
1 'polypeptide(L)'
;LSHILQDVDRQVQALRLTVEAMAAFSAQGRQLVRQGLTVAAGLGLFLFFFLDMFVRRFAGFPETSFLASLLGGKVPVRLLLIPVAGLILPLLGVVLVLSQWRIPRLAKRHAAASEKLMELDTPYRKNAWLNIQGQVRELIAATRLRDIIFARHRGHLARIDRFLARDMQDYYGKIR
;
A
#
# COMPACT_ATOMS: atom_id res chain seq x y z
N LEU A 1 -31.31 -24.86 -14.40
CA LEU A 1 -30.30 -24.99 -13.33
C LEU A 1 -28.87 -24.93 -13.85
N SER A 2 -28.52 -25.63 -14.94
CA SER A 2 -27.17 -25.62 -15.52
C SER A 2 -26.65 -24.22 -15.87
N HIS A 3 -27.50 -23.37 -16.48
CA HIS A 3 -27.12 -22.00 -16.85
C HIS A 3 -26.83 -21.10 -15.63
N ILE A 4 -27.62 -21.24 -14.56
CA ILE A 4 -27.43 -20.45 -13.32
C ILE A 4 -26.11 -20.85 -12.64
N LEU A 5 -25.80 -22.15 -12.57
CA LEU A 5 -24.54 -22.64 -12.02
C LEU A 5 -23.33 -22.17 -12.84
N GLN A 6 -23.46 -22.16 -14.17
CA GLN A 6 -22.41 -21.69 -15.06
C GLN A 6 -22.15 -20.18 -14.94
N ASP A 7 -23.20 -19.38 -14.77
CA ASP A 7 -23.06 -17.94 -14.52
C ASP A 7 -22.42 -17.64 -13.16
N VAL A 8 -22.79 -18.41 -12.12
CA VAL A 8 -22.20 -18.28 -10.78
C VAL A 8 -20.71 -18.63 -10.80
N ASP A 9 -20.32 -19.73 -11.46
CA ASP A 9 -18.92 -20.12 -11.63
C ASP A 9 -18.11 -19.02 -12.35
N ARG A 10 -18.65 -18.49 -13.45
CA ARG A 10 -18.04 -17.39 -14.19
C ARG A 10 -17.85 -16.13 -13.33
N GLN A 11 -18.86 -15.73 -12.56
CA GLN A 11 -18.78 -14.55 -11.69
C GLN A 11 -17.77 -14.74 -10.55
N VAL A 12 -17.73 -15.92 -9.96
CA VAL A 12 -16.79 -16.23 -8.89
C VAL A 12 -15.36 -16.25 -9.41
N GLN A 13 -15.13 -16.78 -10.61
CA GLN A 13 -13.80 -16.77 -11.21
C GLN A 13 -13.35 -15.35 -11.62
N ALA A 14 -14.27 -14.53 -12.13
CA ALA A 14 -14.04 -13.11 -12.36
C ALA A 14 -13.68 -12.34 -11.07
N LEU A 15 -14.39 -12.62 -9.98
CA LEU A 15 -14.11 -12.04 -8.67
C LEU A 15 -12.72 -12.46 -8.17
N ARG A 16 -12.39 -13.75 -8.28
CA ARG A 16 -11.08 -14.28 -7.88
C ARG A 16 -9.93 -13.57 -8.61
N LEU A 17 -10.03 -13.44 -9.93
CA LEU A 17 -9.01 -12.77 -10.73
C LEU A 17 -8.88 -11.29 -10.37
N THR A 18 -10.01 -10.60 -10.20
CA THR A 18 -10.02 -9.19 -9.76
C THR A 18 -9.32 -9.02 -8.42
N VAL A 19 -9.62 -9.89 -7.45
CA VAL A 19 -9.05 -9.80 -6.11
C VAL A 19 -7.56 -10.14 -6.11
N GLU A 20 -7.14 -11.14 -6.88
CA GLU A 20 -5.73 -11.51 -7.05
C GLU A 20 -4.93 -10.37 -7.69
N ALA A 21 -5.46 -9.71 -8.72
CA ALA A 21 -4.82 -8.55 -9.35
C ALA A 21 -4.69 -7.37 -8.37
N MET A 22 -5.76 -7.08 -7.62
CA MET A 22 -5.75 -6.03 -6.58
C MET A 22 -4.81 -6.36 -5.43
N ALA A 23 -4.67 -7.64 -5.05
CA ALA A 23 -3.74 -8.07 -4.02
C ALA A 23 -2.28 -7.93 -4.47
N ALA A 24 -1.97 -8.29 -5.71
CA ALA A 24 -0.65 -8.09 -6.31
C ALA A 24 -0.29 -6.60 -6.38
N PHE A 25 -1.21 -5.76 -6.87
CA PHE A 25 -1.04 -4.31 -6.89
C PHE A 25 -0.82 -3.73 -5.48
N SER A 26 -1.64 -4.14 -4.52
CA SER A 26 -1.52 -3.67 -3.12
C SER A 26 -0.26 -4.16 -2.43
N ALA A 27 0.28 -5.32 -2.81
CA ALA A 27 1.57 -5.80 -2.29
C ALA A 27 2.72 -4.88 -2.75
N GLN A 28 2.75 -4.54 -4.04
CA GLN A 28 3.75 -3.63 -4.60
C GLN A 28 3.61 -2.21 -4.02
N GLY A 29 2.37 -1.71 -3.90
CA GLY A 29 2.09 -0.44 -3.24
C GLY A 29 2.58 -0.39 -1.80
N ARG A 30 2.32 -1.44 -1.00
CA ARG A 30 2.81 -1.54 0.39
C ARG A 30 4.33 -1.62 0.48
N GLN A 31 4.99 -2.26 -0.49
CA GLN A 31 6.45 -2.29 -0.56
C GLN A 31 7.02 -0.88 -0.77
N LEU A 32 6.42 -0.07 -1.65
CA LEU A 32 6.83 1.33 -1.83
C LEU A 32 6.61 2.15 -0.56
N VAL A 33 5.48 1.95 0.13
CA VAL A 33 5.21 2.62 1.41
C VAL A 33 6.25 2.25 2.45
N ARG A 34 6.58 0.94 2.59
CA ARG A 34 7.60 0.47 3.54
C ARG A 34 8.96 1.09 3.24
N GLN A 35 9.40 1.06 1.98
CA GLN A 35 10.68 1.67 1.58
C GLN A 35 10.70 3.17 1.89
N GLY A 36 9.62 3.89 1.56
CA GLY A 36 9.49 5.30 1.88
C GLY A 36 9.55 5.57 3.39
N LEU A 37 8.82 4.79 4.20
CA LEU A 37 8.83 4.93 5.66
C LEU A 37 10.19 4.60 6.26
N THR A 38 10.90 3.58 5.78
CA THR A 38 12.26 3.27 6.25
C THR A 38 13.22 4.43 5.99
N VAL A 39 13.15 5.02 4.79
CA VAL A 39 13.96 6.20 4.46
C VAL A 39 13.55 7.42 5.31
N ALA A 40 12.25 7.67 5.48
CA ALA A 40 11.75 8.76 6.31
C ALA A 40 12.15 8.59 7.78
N ALA A 41 12.10 7.36 8.31
CA ALA A 41 12.50 7.07 9.68
C ALA A 41 14.00 7.26 9.88
N GLY A 42 14.82 6.77 8.96
CA GLY A 42 16.28 6.99 9.00
C GLY A 42 16.64 8.48 8.92
N LEU A 43 16.04 9.20 7.98
CA LEU A 43 16.24 10.64 7.84
C LEU A 43 15.69 11.42 9.03
N GLY A 44 14.51 11.05 9.53
CA GLY A 44 13.88 11.67 10.69
C GLY A 44 14.70 11.48 11.95
N LEU A 45 15.28 10.30 12.15
CA LEU A 45 16.18 10.03 13.28
C LEU A 45 17.48 10.83 13.16
N PHE A 46 18.04 10.93 11.95
CA PHE A 46 19.19 11.81 11.71
C PHE A 46 18.85 13.27 12.03
N LEU A 47 17.74 13.80 11.50
CA LEU A 47 17.32 15.17 11.77
C LEU A 47 16.95 15.39 13.24
N PHE A 48 16.40 14.40 13.94
CA PHE A 48 16.11 14.51 15.37
C PHE A 48 17.35 14.89 16.17
N PHE A 49 18.50 14.28 15.87
CA PHE A 49 19.74 14.52 16.60
C PHE A 49 20.55 15.71 16.08
N PHE A 50 20.47 16.02 14.78
CA PHE A 50 21.39 16.95 14.13
C PHE A 50 20.72 18.23 13.57
N LEU A 51 19.39 18.28 13.45
CA LEU A 51 18.71 19.43 12.85
C LEU A 51 19.00 20.73 13.59
N ASP A 52 19.04 20.68 14.92
CA ASP A 52 19.36 21.82 15.78
C ASP A 52 20.77 22.39 15.56
N MET A 53 21.76 21.55 15.21
CA MET A 53 23.11 21.99 14.85
C MET A 53 23.09 22.78 13.54
N PHE A 54 22.30 22.33 12.55
CA PHE A 54 22.10 23.08 11.32
C PHE A 54 21.37 24.39 11.58
N VAL A 55 20.25 24.37 12.33
CA VAL A 55 19.48 25.57 12.66
C VAL A 55 20.34 26.57 13.44
N ARG A 56 21.14 26.12 14.41
CA ARG A 56 22.07 26.99 15.14
C ARG A 56 23.09 27.64 14.22
N ARG A 57 23.64 26.89 13.24
CA ARG A 57 24.63 27.43 12.29
C ARG A 57 24.05 28.52 11.39
N PHE A 58 22.78 28.43 11.00
CA PHE A 58 22.15 29.37 10.06
C PHE A 58 21.33 30.48 10.74
N ALA A 59 20.68 30.19 11.87
CA ALA A 59 19.75 31.08 12.56
C ALA A 59 20.26 31.56 13.93
N GLY A 60 21.40 31.07 14.41
CA GLY A 60 21.98 31.45 15.71
C GLY A 60 21.22 30.93 16.94
N PHE A 61 20.16 30.14 16.73
CA PHE A 61 19.29 29.58 17.76
C PHE A 61 19.13 28.07 17.54
N PRO A 62 19.05 27.21 18.57
CA PRO A 62 19.16 27.49 20.01
C PRO A 62 20.61 27.66 20.52
N GLU A 63 20.80 28.34 21.65
CA GLU A 63 22.13 28.60 22.25
C GLU A 63 22.88 27.30 22.62
N THR A 64 22.14 26.32 23.13
CA THR A 64 22.61 24.95 23.41
C THR A 64 21.91 23.97 22.51
N SER A 65 22.66 23.08 21.84
CA SER A 65 22.06 21.99 21.06
C SER A 65 21.36 21.01 22.00
N PHE A 66 20.25 20.44 21.53
CA PHE A 66 19.52 19.35 22.15
C PHE A 66 20.47 18.21 22.54
N LEU A 67 21.40 17.83 21.65
CA LEU A 67 22.36 16.76 21.91
C LEU A 67 23.30 17.11 23.08
N ALA A 68 23.76 18.36 23.18
CA ALA A 68 24.56 18.83 24.30
C ALA A 68 23.76 18.87 25.61
N SER A 69 22.50 19.30 25.56
CA SER A 69 21.59 19.31 26.71
C SER A 69 21.23 17.90 27.20
N LEU A 70 21.09 16.94 26.28
CA LEU A 70 20.85 15.53 26.59
C LEU A 70 22.04 14.92 27.34
N LEU A 71 23.26 15.18 26.88
CA LEU A 71 24.50 14.75 27.54
C LEU A 71 24.71 15.44 28.90
N GLY A 72 24.28 16.69 29.03
CA GLY A 72 24.32 17.46 30.28
C GLY A 72 23.24 17.09 31.30
N GLY A 73 22.35 16.12 30.99
CA GLY A 73 21.32 15.62 31.91
C GLY A 73 20.15 16.57 32.18
N LYS A 74 20.08 17.72 31.50
CA LYS A 74 18.99 18.70 31.63
C LYS A 74 18.38 18.97 30.26
N VAL A 75 17.22 18.37 30.00
CA VAL A 75 16.50 18.54 28.73
C VAL A 75 15.26 19.41 28.98
N PRO A 76 15.35 20.74 28.80
CA PRO A 76 14.17 21.59 28.83
C PRO A 76 13.25 21.24 27.64
N VAL A 77 11.95 21.14 27.89
CA VAL A 77 10.93 20.75 26.89
C VAL A 77 10.95 21.64 25.64
N ARG A 78 11.33 22.91 25.79
CA ARG A 78 11.47 23.86 24.67
C ARG A 78 12.49 23.40 23.62
N LEU A 79 13.55 22.68 24.02
CA LEU A 79 14.57 22.15 23.11
C LEU A 79 14.10 20.89 22.34
N LEU A 80 12.97 20.29 22.71
CA LEU A 80 12.40 19.15 21.97
C LEU A 80 11.66 19.55 20.70
N LEU A 81 11.25 20.82 20.56
CA LEU A 81 10.46 21.26 19.40
C LEU A 81 11.19 21.04 18.07
N ILE A 82 12.49 21.37 18.02
CA ILE A 82 13.30 21.23 16.80
C ILE A 82 13.54 19.74 16.46
N PRO A 83 14.02 18.88 17.39
CA PRO A 83 14.12 17.44 17.16
C PRO A 83 12.82 16.80 16.69
N VAL A 84 11.69 17.13 17.35
CA VAL A 84 10.37 16.58 17.00
C VAL A 84 9.95 17.05 15.60
N ALA A 85 10.18 18.30 15.24
CA ALA A 85 9.96 18.77 13.87
C ALA A 85 10.83 18.00 12.86
N GLY A 86 12.08 17.69 13.22
CA GLY A 86 12.99 16.86 12.44
C GLY A 86 12.49 15.44 12.18
N LEU A 87 11.71 14.85 13.10
CA LEU A 87 11.04 13.55 12.89
C LEU A 87 9.81 13.66 11.99
N ILE A 88 8.99 14.70 12.21
CA ILE A 88 7.69 14.83 11.55
C ILE A 88 7.84 15.22 10.08
N LEU A 89 8.76 16.13 9.77
CA LEU A 89 8.90 16.68 8.41
C LEU A 89 9.21 15.62 7.35
N PRO A 90 10.18 14.69 7.54
CA PRO A 90 10.43 13.61 6.58
C PRO A 90 9.25 12.67 6.41
N LEU A 91 8.52 12.36 7.48
CA LEU A 91 7.33 11.51 7.44
C LEU A 91 6.23 12.16 6.58
N LEU A 92 5.95 13.44 6.81
CA LEU A 92 5.00 14.21 6.01
C LEU A 92 5.44 14.29 4.54
N GLY A 93 6.73 14.56 4.29
CA GLY A 93 7.28 14.62 2.94
C GLY A 93 7.09 13.30 2.19
N VAL A 94 7.37 12.16 2.83
CA VAL A 94 7.14 10.84 2.22
C VAL A 94 5.66 10.56 1.97
N VAL A 95 4.78 10.90 2.89
CA VAL A 95 3.32 10.74 2.69
C VAL A 95 2.83 11.57 1.50
N LEU A 96 3.31 12.81 1.36
CA LEU A 96 2.97 13.67 0.22
C LEU A 96 3.49 13.11 -1.10
N VAL A 97 4.76 12.71 -1.15
CA VAL A 97 5.37 12.12 -2.35
C VAL A 97 4.68 10.81 -2.75
N LEU A 98 4.34 9.97 -1.78
CA LEU A 98 3.64 8.72 -2.03
C LEU A 98 2.22 8.96 -2.54
N SER A 99 1.46 9.84 -1.89
CA SER A 99 0.06 10.11 -2.23
C SER A 99 -0.10 10.81 -3.56
N GLN A 100 0.73 11.81 -3.86
CA GLN A 100 0.56 12.63 -5.07
C GLN A 100 1.32 12.12 -6.29
N TRP A 101 2.46 11.46 -6.10
CA TRP A 101 3.32 11.10 -7.23
C TRP A 101 3.51 9.60 -7.39
N ARG A 102 4.03 8.90 -6.38
CA ARG A 102 4.47 7.51 -6.56
C ARG A 102 3.29 6.57 -6.79
N ILE A 103 2.20 6.69 -6.03
CA ILE A 103 1.04 5.80 -6.17
C ILE A 103 0.24 6.07 -7.43
N PRO A 104 -0.09 7.32 -7.79
CA PRO A 104 -0.73 7.60 -9.08
C PRO A 104 0.12 7.13 -10.26
N ARG A 105 1.45 7.27 -10.19
CA ARG A 105 2.37 6.77 -11.22
C ARG A 105 2.40 5.24 -11.27
N LEU A 106 2.34 4.56 -10.12
CA LEU A 106 2.21 3.10 -10.04
C LEU A 106 0.89 2.64 -10.66
N ALA A 107 -0.22 3.27 -10.29
CA ALA A 107 -1.55 2.99 -10.83
C ALA A 107 -1.59 3.14 -12.35
N LYS A 108 -1.04 4.25 -12.89
CA LYS A 108 -0.95 4.47 -14.35
C LYS A 108 -0.12 3.39 -15.04
N ARG A 109 1.02 2.98 -14.46
CA ARG A 109 1.88 1.92 -15.03
C ARG A 109 1.17 0.57 -15.07
N HIS A 110 0.47 0.19 -14.01
CA HIS A 110 -0.24 -1.08 -13.93
C HIS A 110 -1.58 -1.08 -14.67
N ALA A 111 -2.22 0.07 -14.82
CA ALA A 111 -3.37 0.20 -15.71
C ALA A 111 -2.97 0.00 -17.18
N ALA A 112 -1.77 0.45 -17.58
CA ALA A 112 -1.23 0.24 -18.93
C ALA A 112 -0.71 -1.19 -19.17
N ALA A 113 -0.27 -1.89 -18.11
CA ALA A 113 0.31 -3.23 -18.19
C ALA A 113 -0.34 -4.20 -17.20
N SER A 114 -1.67 -4.23 -17.16
CA SER A 114 -2.45 -4.99 -16.18
C SER A 114 -2.23 -6.51 -16.30
N GLU A 115 -1.90 -7.00 -17.49
CA GLU A 115 -1.56 -8.41 -17.74
C GLU A 115 -0.29 -8.88 -17.01
N LYS A 116 0.64 -7.97 -16.70
CA LYS A 116 1.87 -8.32 -15.94
C LYS A 116 1.62 -8.51 -14.45
N LEU A 117 0.40 -8.23 -13.97
CA LEU A 117 0.04 -8.45 -12.57
C LEU A 117 -0.36 -9.90 -12.28
N MET A 118 -0.63 -10.72 -13.31
CA MET A 118 -1.15 -12.08 -13.14
C MET A 118 -0.43 -13.08 -14.03
N GLU A 119 -0.21 -14.28 -13.51
CA GLU A 119 0.21 -15.43 -14.31
C GLU A 119 -1.01 -15.99 -15.06
N LEU A 120 -1.12 -15.64 -16.34
CA LEU A 120 -2.21 -16.06 -17.23
C LEU A 120 -1.81 -17.36 -17.95
N ASP A 121 -1.67 -18.44 -17.20
CA ASP A 121 -1.08 -19.69 -17.69
C ASP A 121 -2.03 -20.49 -18.61
N THR A 122 -3.34 -20.26 -18.51
CA THR A 122 -4.34 -21.03 -19.27
C THR A 122 -5.16 -20.16 -20.24
N PRO A 123 -5.58 -20.70 -21.40
CA PRO A 123 -6.45 -19.99 -22.35
C PRO A 123 -7.78 -19.54 -21.71
N TYR A 124 -8.31 -20.34 -20.79
CA TYR A 124 -9.52 -20.02 -20.05
C TYR A 124 -9.34 -18.77 -19.17
N ARG A 125 -8.23 -18.68 -18.41
CA ARG A 125 -7.93 -17.49 -17.59
C ARG A 125 -7.71 -16.24 -18.44
N LYS A 126 -7.09 -16.37 -19.61
CA LYS A 126 -6.93 -15.26 -20.57
C LYS A 126 -8.27 -14.72 -21.05
N ASN A 127 -9.21 -15.59 -21.43
CA ASN A 127 -10.55 -15.15 -21.86
C ASN A 127 -11.36 -14.55 -20.70
N ALA A 128 -11.28 -15.11 -19.50
CA ALA A 128 -11.91 -14.53 -18.32
C ALA A 128 -11.32 -13.14 -18.01
N TRP A 129 -10.00 -12.98 -18.15
CA TRP A 129 -9.29 -11.72 -17.94
C TRP A 129 -9.73 -10.61 -18.90
N LEU A 130 -9.86 -10.91 -20.20
CA LEU A 130 -10.30 -9.92 -21.18
C LEU A 130 -11.64 -9.26 -20.82
N ASN A 131 -12.56 -10.02 -20.22
CA ASN A 131 -13.87 -9.52 -19.80
C ASN A 131 -13.81 -8.61 -18.56
N ILE A 132 -12.81 -8.78 -17.69
CA ILE A 132 -12.72 -8.07 -16.40
C ILE A 132 -11.60 -7.01 -16.35
N GLN A 133 -10.67 -7.00 -17.32
CA GLN A 133 -9.52 -6.11 -17.25
C GLN A 133 -9.93 -4.63 -17.18
N GLY A 134 -11.05 -4.25 -17.80
CA GLY A 134 -11.57 -2.88 -17.75
C GLY A 134 -11.92 -2.48 -16.33
N GLN A 135 -12.68 -3.33 -15.63
CA GLN A 135 -13.05 -3.12 -14.22
C GLN A 135 -11.81 -3.08 -13.32
N VAL A 136 -10.85 -3.97 -13.53
CA VAL A 136 -9.59 -3.99 -12.76
C VAL A 136 -8.79 -2.70 -12.99
N ARG A 137 -8.70 -2.21 -14.23
CA ARG A 137 -8.01 -0.95 -14.55
C ARG A 137 -8.69 0.24 -13.88
N GLU A 138 -10.01 0.31 -13.87
CA GLU A 138 -10.77 1.35 -13.17
C GLU A 138 -10.55 1.30 -11.66
N LEU A 139 -10.58 0.11 -11.06
CA LEU A 139 -10.32 -0.08 -9.64
C LEU A 139 -8.89 0.34 -9.26
N ILE A 140 -7.88 -0.06 -10.05
CA ILE A 140 -6.49 0.36 -9.85
C ILE A 140 -6.35 1.88 -9.99
N ALA A 141 -7.00 2.49 -10.99
CA ALA A 141 -6.95 3.93 -11.22
C ALA A 141 -7.63 4.74 -10.10
N ALA A 142 -8.69 4.19 -9.51
CA ALA A 142 -9.42 4.81 -8.38
C ALA A 142 -8.72 4.61 -7.04
N THR A 143 -7.72 3.72 -6.94
CA THR A 143 -7.09 3.36 -5.67
C THR A 143 -6.26 4.50 -5.10
N ARG A 144 -6.47 4.82 -3.80
CA ARG A 144 -5.71 5.84 -3.07
C ARG A 144 -4.68 5.22 -2.12
N LEU A 145 -3.77 6.05 -1.60
CA LEU A 145 -2.77 5.65 -0.60
C LEU A 145 -3.40 4.98 0.62
N ARG A 146 -4.51 5.52 1.13
CA ARG A 146 -5.26 4.92 2.25
C ARG A 146 -5.68 3.50 1.92
N ASP A 147 -6.19 3.27 0.72
CA ASP A 147 -6.71 1.98 0.33
C ASP A 147 -5.56 0.96 0.22
N ILE A 148 -4.36 1.36 -0.21
CA ILE A 148 -3.17 0.47 -0.22
C ILE A 148 -2.67 0.15 1.19
N ILE A 149 -2.69 1.12 2.11
CA ILE A 149 -2.23 0.94 3.49
C ILE A 149 -3.21 0.08 4.29
N PHE A 150 -4.51 0.37 4.17
CA PHE A 150 -5.58 -0.27 4.93
C PHE A 150 -6.25 -1.44 4.18
N ALA A 151 -5.82 -1.73 2.95
CA ALA A 151 -6.29 -2.87 2.16
C ALA A 151 -6.10 -4.19 2.90
N ARG A 152 -7.22 -4.80 3.30
CA ARG A 152 -7.28 -6.19 3.79
C ARG A 152 -7.46 -7.21 2.66
N HIS A 153 -7.08 -6.89 1.41
CA HIS A 153 -7.34 -7.78 0.26
C HIS A 153 -6.83 -9.23 0.45
N ARG A 154 -5.72 -9.45 1.17
CA ARG A 154 -5.25 -10.80 1.55
C ARG A 154 -6.20 -11.56 2.48
N GLY A 155 -6.85 -10.87 3.42
CA GLY A 155 -7.85 -11.48 4.32
C GLY A 155 -9.15 -11.81 3.59
N HIS A 156 -9.51 -11.03 2.57
CA HIS A 156 -10.65 -11.31 1.70
C HIS A 156 -10.36 -12.45 0.73
N LEU A 157 -9.13 -12.58 0.19
CA LEU A 157 -8.71 -13.76 -0.60
C LEU A 157 -8.92 -15.06 0.15
N ALA A 158 -8.42 -15.15 1.38
CA ALA A 158 -8.58 -16.36 2.19
C ALA A 158 -10.04 -16.69 2.56
N ARG A 159 -10.96 -15.71 2.50
CA ARG A 159 -12.41 -15.97 2.64
C ARG A 159 -13.03 -16.40 1.31
N ILE A 160 -12.65 -15.76 0.21
CA ILE A 160 -13.12 -16.09 -1.13
C ILE A 160 -12.65 -17.49 -1.53
N ASP A 161 -11.40 -17.85 -1.28
CA ASP A 161 -10.86 -19.19 -1.53
C ASP A 161 -11.56 -20.26 -0.67
N ARG A 162 -11.91 -19.94 0.58
CA ARG A 162 -12.70 -20.84 1.44
C ARG A 162 -14.14 -21.00 0.96
N PHE A 163 -14.77 -19.92 0.52
CA PHE A 163 -16.12 -19.95 -0.07
C PHE A 163 -16.13 -20.78 -1.37
N LEU A 164 -15.14 -20.56 -2.24
CA LEU A 164 -14.92 -21.33 -3.47
C LEU A 164 -14.66 -22.81 -3.22
N ALA A 165 -13.83 -23.14 -2.23
CA ALA A 165 -13.43 -24.52 -1.96
C ALA A 165 -14.51 -25.31 -1.21
N ARG A 166 -15.32 -24.66 -0.38
CA ARG A 166 -16.25 -25.34 0.55
C ARG A 166 -17.70 -25.18 0.15
N ASP A 167 -18.16 -23.95 -0.08
CA ASP A 167 -19.58 -23.68 -0.27
C ASP A 167 -20.05 -24.04 -1.69
N MET A 168 -19.23 -23.80 -2.72
CA MET A 168 -19.52 -24.27 -4.07
C MET A 168 -19.59 -25.80 -4.17
N GLN A 169 -18.66 -26.53 -3.55
CA GLN A 169 -18.68 -28.00 -3.54
C GLN A 169 -19.92 -28.55 -2.82
N ASP A 170 -20.30 -27.96 -1.69
CA ASP A 170 -21.51 -28.35 -0.96
C ASP A 170 -22.80 -28.05 -1.76
N TYR A 171 -22.85 -26.93 -2.50
CA TYR A 171 -23.96 -26.64 -3.40
C TYR A 171 -24.03 -27.60 -4.59
N TYR A 172 -22.89 -27.93 -5.21
CA TYR A 172 -22.82 -28.96 -6.25
C TYR A 172 -23.21 -30.35 -5.73
N GLY A 173 -22.88 -30.68 -4.49
CA GLY A 173 -23.23 -31.94 -3.84
C GLY A 173 -24.71 -32.05 -3.45
N LYS A 174 -25.40 -30.93 -3.18
CA LYS A 174 -26.82 -30.91 -2.84
C LYS A 174 -27.77 -30.88 -4.05
N ILE A 175 -27.26 -30.48 -5.22
CA ILE A 175 -28.04 -30.38 -6.47
C ILE A 175 -27.94 -31.67 -7.30
N ARG A 176 -26.98 -32.56 -6.96
CA ARG A 176 -26.85 -33.89 -7.54
C ARG A 176 -27.72 -34.90 -6.80
#